data_AF-W7E2H2-F1
#
_entry.id   AF-W7E2H2-F1
#
_cell.length_a   1.000
_cell.length_b   1.000
_cell.length_c   1.000
_cell.angle_alpha   90.00
_cell.angle_beta   90.00
_cell.angle_gamma   90.00
#
_symmetry.space_group_name_H-M   'P 1'
#
loop_
_entity.id
_entity.type
_entity.pdbx_description
1 polymer ?
#
loop_
_entity_poly.entity_id
_entity_poly.type
_entity_poly.pdbx_seq_one_letter_code
_entity_poly.pdbx_strand_id
1 'polypeptide(L)'
;MGIVRALAAVSLVAANVEAANVEAALSSTGFTVSLSDIDYFLPPKPVAKISGCEEIQALFEVAPFVPFTVVKGNGSVADIASLTAGYADDDVWQEGFMQAIYAQVSTVRITNSSILILSGNATSQLPVGPYFLNAAGQVFEAWRLFSDVQGAFTESAIGNRDGSYSVLPAGTVGQRQAIAVPSRLYFTKTAEKPLAGVRIGIKDIYDIRGLRTSNGNRAWYWLYPPADATAPPVQNLIDAGAVIVGKMITSQFANGETATADWVDYHASFNPRGDGYQDTSSSSAGGGAGTASYSWLDISLGSDTGGSVRGPAQVQGLYGNRPSHGLVSLDHTMPLSPVLDTPGLLARNPHIWMEAAKVMYGPNITITDSYPKSIQTIGWPTEVEDEADQLLIDFLGNVTKFLNANATAYNLTAEFDDANPDVAPLGTFMNLTYAILITKQQIELVREPFYADYAAKHDGRLPFVNPTPLARWGWGEEQNMTVAEAIADKTLFQNWANETVLTPSVATCSKSLVMYVGSTGSRTYRNAYRGEPRVPLGFSNGRISVMSEVPDYVVPLGETPYDSLITGHVEYLPVTANLLAAKGCDGMLFSLISELYDAGILKESKVGQSGVTGGEILYRRGMPVY
;
A
#
# COMPACT_ATOMS: atom_id res chain seq x y z
N MET A 1 -57.58 -76.41 38.55
CA MET A 1 -57.04 -75.61 39.67
C MET A 1 -55.54 -75.47 39.42
N GLY A 2 -54.90 -74.33 39.19
CA GLY A 2 -55.27 -72.92 39.18
C GLY A 2 -53.95 -72.13 39.24
N ILE A 3 -53.89 -70.97 38.57
CA ILE A 3 -53.06 -69.78 38.89
C ILE A 3 -51.54 -69.94 38.61
N VAL A 4 -50.93 -69.48 37.51
CA VAL A 4 -50.68 -68.11 36.96
C VAL A 4 -49.74 -67.22 37.79
N ARG A 5 -48.62 -66.80 37.17
CA ARG A 5 -47.88 -65.50 37.18
C ARG A 5 -46.35 -65.71 37.27
N ALA A 6 -45.46 -65.11 36.48
CA ALA A 6 -45.45 -64.38 35.22
C ALA A 6 -43.97 -64.39 34.76
N LEU A 7 -43.68 -64.67 33.48
CA LEU A 7 -42.34 -64.55 32.90
C LEU A 7 -42.08 -63.09 32.48
N ALA A 8 -40.98 -62.49 32.94
CA ALA A 8 -40.45 -61.25 32.38
C ALA A 8 -39.59 -61.59 31.14
N ALA A 9 -39.95 -61.00 30.00
CA ALA A 9 -39.20 -61.15 28.74
C ALA A 9 -37.92 -60.31 28.79
N VAL A 10 -36.79 -60.94 28.46
CA VAL A 10 -35.51 -60.30 28.19
C VAL A 10 -35.53 -59.84 26.74
N SER A 11 -35.59 -58.52 26.50
CA SER A 11 -35.39 -57.96 25.16
C SER A 11 -33.89 -57.82 24.89
N LEU A 12 -33.39 -58.58 23.92
CA LEU A 12 -32.10 -58.32 23.27
C LEU A 12 -32.18 -56.97 22.54
N VAL A 13 -31.39 -56.00 22.97
CA VAL A 13 -31.13 -54.78 22.20
C VAL A 13 -30.07 -55.12 21.17
N ALA A 14 -30.46 -55.21 19.89
CA ALA A 14 -29.53 -55.23 18.78
C ALA A 14 -28.91 -53.83 18.66
N ALA A 15 -27.59 -53.73 18.91
CA ALA A 15 -26.84 -52.52 18.64
C ALA A 15 -26.67 -52.36 17.12
N ASN A 16 -27.42 -51.42 16.54
CA ASN A 16 -27.17 -50.94 15.20
C ASN A 16 -25.85 -50.17 15.22
N VAL A 17 -24.82 -50.73 14.59
CA VAL A 17 -23.62 -49.97 14.22
C VAL A 17 -24.02 -49.14 13.00
N GLU A 18 -24.43 -47.89 13.23
CA GLU A 18 -24.49 -46.90 12.16
C GLU A 18 -23.05 -46.63 11.71
N ALA A 19 -22.72 -47.07 10.49
CA ALA A 19 -21.54 -46.59 9.81
C ALA A 19 -21.73 -45.09 9.58
N ALA A 20 -21.05 -44.26 10.37
CA ALA A 20 -20.96 -42.83 10.11
C ALA A 20 -20.27 -42.66 8.74
N ASN A 21 -21.04 -42.33 7.71
CA ASN A 21 -20.49 -41.90 6.44
C ASN A 21 -19.68 -40.63 6.70
N VAL A 22 -18.35 -40.75 6.63
CA VAL A 22 -17.47 -39.58 6.63
C VAL A 22 -17.61 -38.93 5.25
N GLU A 23 -18.55 -38.00 5.11
CA GLU A 23 -18.59 -37.11 3.95
C GLU A 23 -17.43 -36.12 4.06
N ALA A 24 -16.36 -36.39 3.32
CA ALA A 24 -15.27 -35.43 3.16
C ALA A 24 -15.75 -34.27 2.25
N ALA A 25 -15.74 -33.05 2.77
CA ALA A 25 -16.04 -31.86 1.98
C ALA A 25 -14.79 -31.45 1.17
N LEU A 26 -14.81 -31.70 -0.13
CA LEU A 26 -13.82 -31.16 -1.07
C LEU A 26 -14.33 -29.81 -1.59
N SER A 27 -13.54 -28.74 -1.42
CA SER A 27 -13.82 -27.42 -2.00
C SER A 27 -12.66 -26.99 -2.90
N SER A 28 -12.98 -26.42 -4.07
CA SER A 28 -11.96 -25.82 -4.93
C SER A 28 -11.47 -24.51 -4.31
N THR A 29 -10.17 -24.28 -4.39
CA THR A 29 -9.51 -23.02 -4.01
C THR A 29 -9.18 -22.15 -5.23
N GLY A 30 -9.59 -22.57 -6.43
CA GLY A 30 -9.33 -21.90 -7.71
C GLY A 30 -8.48 -22.76 -8.65
N PHE A 31 -8.17 -22.22 -9.82
CA PHE A 31 -7.31 -22.88 -10.82
C PHE A 31 -6.23 -21.92 -11.27
N THR A 32 -5.03 -22.44 -11.53
CA THR A 32 -3.98 -21.70 -12.24
C THR A 32 -3.90 -22.24 -13.66
N VAL A 33 -3.93 -21.35 -14.64
CA VAL A 33 -3.81 -21.68 -16.07
C VAL A 33 -2.77 -20.76 -16.70
N SER A 34 -2.09 -21.25 -17.73
CA SER A 34 -1.21 -20.42 -18.55
C SER A 34 -1.88 -20.22 -19.90
N LEU A 35 -1.99 -18.97 -20.34
CA LEU A 35 -2.42 -18.61 -21.68
C LEU A 35 -1.21 -17.99 -22.39
N SER A 36 -0.69 -18.72 -23.37
CA SER A 36 0.63 -18.45 -23.98
C SER A 36 1.73 -18.52 -22.92
N ASP A 37 2.26 -17.38 -22.51
CA ASP A 37 3.37 -17.17 -21.57
C ASP A 37 2.96 -16.40 -20.31
N ILE A 38 1.66 -16.11 -20.16
CA ILE A 38 1.12 -15.40 -19.00
C ILE A 38 0.28 -16.34 -18.15
N ASP A 39 0.57 -16.39 -16.85
CA ASP A 39 -0.18 -17.15 -15.87
C ASP A 39 -1.39 -16.37 -15.33
N TYR A 40 -2.51 -17.07 -15.18
CA TYR A 40 -3.76 -16.55 -14.64
C TYR A 40 -4.26 -17.44 -13.51
N PHE A 41 -4.84 -16.81 -12.50
CA PHE A 41 -5.65 -17.45 -11.49
C PHE A 41 -7.14 -17.26 -11.81
N LEU A 42 -7.89 -18.36 -11.76
CA LEU A 42 -9.34 -18.40 -11.92
C LEU A 42 -9.94 -18.63 -10.54
N PRO A 43 -10.66 -17.65 -9.96
CA PRO A 43 -11.29 -17.81 -8.65
C PRO A 43 -12.23 -19.03 -8.60
N PRO A 44 -12.37 -19.73 -7.46
CA PRO A 44 -13.10 -21.00 -7.39
C PRO A 44 -14.60 -20.90 -7.72
N LYS A 45 -15.18 -19.70 -7.63
CA LYS A 45 -16.61 -19.48 -7.86
C LYS A 45 -16.82 -18.79 -9.22
N PRO A 46 -17.51 -19.44 -10.17
CA PRO A 46 -17.80 -18.83 -11.46
C PRO A 46 -18.73 -17.61 -11.31
N VAL A 47 -18.52 -16.60 -12.15
CA VAL A 47 -19.27 -15.34 -12.14
C VAL A 47 -20.56 -15.42 -12.95
N ALA A 48 -20.64 -16.33 -13.93
CA ALA A 48 -21.85 -16.64 -14.68
C ALA A 48 -21.80 -18.06 -15.24
N LYS A 49 -22.89 -18.47 -15.89
CA LYS A 49 -22.93 -19.64 -16.77
C LYS A 49 -23.45 -19.22 -18.14
N ILE A 50 -22.79 -19.63 -19.21
CA ILE A 50 -23.26 -19.47 -20.59
C ILE A 50 -23.71 -20.84 -21.09
N SER A 51 -24.98 -20.94 -21.49
CA SER A 51 -25.55 -22.20 -22.01
C SER A 51 -25.72 -22.11 -23.53
N GLY A 52 -25.55 -23.24 -24.23
CA GLY A 52 -25.78 -23.33 -25.68
C GLY A 52 -24.56 -23.01 -26.56
N CYS A 53 -23.34 -23.03 -26.03
CA CYS A 53 -22.11 -22.84 -26.80
C CYS A 53 -21.66 -24.15 -27.47
N GLU A 54 -22.41 -24.64 -28.46
CA GLU A 54 -22.05 -25.86 -29.19
C GLU A 54 -20.78 -25.66 -30.05
N GLU A 55 -20.50 -24.43 -30.46
CA GLU A 55 -19.42 -24.07 -31.38
C GLU A 55 -18.01 -24.24 -30.78
N ILE A 56 -17.91 -24.34 -29.45
CA ILE A 56 -16.64 -24.49 -28.72
C ILE A 56 -16.45 -25.89 -28.12
N GLN A 57 -17.38 -26.83 -28.32
CA GLN A 57 -17.30 -28.15 -27.68
C GLN A 57 -15.99 -28.87 -28.00
N ALA A 58 -15.54 -28.80 -29.26
CA ALA A 58 -14.28 -29.42 -29.70
C ALA A 58 -13.04 -28.77 -29.06
N LEU A 59 -13.10 -27.51 -28.63
CA LEU A 59 -11.96 -26.85 -27.98
C LEU A 59 -11.68 -27.43 -26.58
N PHE A 60 -12.70 -27.98 -25.92
CA PHE A 60 -12.55 -28.63 -24.61
C PHE A 60 -11.88 -30.00 -24.67
N GLU A 61 -11.70 -30.58 -25.87
CA GLU A 61 -10.91 -31.80 -26.04
C GLU A 61 -9.40 -31.53 -25.89
N VAL A 62 -8.97 -30.28 -26.09
CA VAL A 62 -7.57 -29.87 -26.07
C VAL A 62 -7.19 -29.19 -24.75
N ALA A 63 -8.11 -28.43 -24.16
CA ALA A 63 -7.87 -27.70 -22.91
C ALA A 63 -9.11 -27.65 -22.02
N PRO A 64 -8.96 -27.64 -20.68
CA PRO A 64 -10.10 -27.60 -19.75
C PRO A 64 -10.86 -26.26 -19.75
N PHE A 65 -10.23 -25.20 -20.26
CA PHE A 65 -10.80 -23.86 -20.35
C PHE A 65 -10.56 -23.26 -21.73
N VAL A 66 -11.53 -22.47 -22.20
CA VAL A 66 -11.43 -21.66 -23.42
C VAL A 66 -11.36 -20.18 -23.01
N PRO A 67 -10.28 -19.47 -23.36
CA PRO A 67 -10.20 -18.02 -23.17
C PRO A 67 -11.16 -17.31 -24.14
N PHE A 68 -11.86 -16.29 -23.66
CA PHE A 68 -12.75 -15.49 -24.49
C PHE A 68 -12.86 -14.04 -23.99
N THR A 69 -13.30 -13.14 -24.85
CA THR A 69 -13.51 -11.73 -24.49
C THR A 69 -15.00 -11.39 -24.51
N VAL A 70 -15.49 -10.78 -23.43
CA VAL A 70 -16.83 -10.17 -23.39
C VAL A 70 -16.75 -8.75 -23.93
N VAL A 71 -17.60 -8.43 -24.90
CA VAL A 71 -17.70 -7.10 -25.51
C VAL A 71 -19.12 -6.56 -25.41
N LYS A 72 -19.22 -5.23 -25.43
CA LYS A 72 -20.50 -4.52 -25.47
C LYS A 72 -20.54 -3.62 -26.70
N GLY A 73 -21.51 -3.85 -27.59
CA GLY A 73 -21.70 -3.01 -28.79
C GLY A 73 -22.89 -2.06 -28.64
N ASN A 74 -22.74 -0.85 -29.19
CA ASN A 74 -23.82 0.13 -29.34
C ASN A 74 -24.17 0.24 -30.84
N GLY A 75 -24.99 -0.67 -31.38
CA GLY A 75 -25.41 -0.60 -32.79
C GLY A 75 -25.78 -1.96 -33.40
N SER A 76 -26.21 -1.93 -34.67
CA SER A 76 -26.61 -3.11 -35.45
C SER A 76 -25.44 -3.85 -36.10
N VAL A 77 -24.31 -3.18 -36.35
CA VAL A 77 -23.07 -3.76 -36.88
C VAL A 77 -21.87 -3.08 -36.23
N ALA A 78 -20.91 -3.85 -35.72
CA ALA A 78 -19.65 -3.34 -35.18
C ALA A 78 -18.49 -4.26 -35.58
N ASP A 79 -17.35 -3.66 -35.91
CA ASP A 79 -16.10 -4.38 -36.17
C ASP A 79 -15.39 -4.70 -34.84
N ILE A 80 -14.77 -5.87 -34.75
CA ILE A 80 -14.10 -6.36 -33.54
C ILE A 80 -13.01 -5.39 -33.08
N ALA A 81 -12.20 -4.87 -34.02
CA ALA A 81 -11.14 -3.91 -33.70
C ALA A 81 -11.67 -2.65 -33.00
N SER A 82 -12.90 -2.23 -33.33
CA SER A 82 -13.54 -1.09 -32.67
C SER A 82 -14.07 -1.42 -31.28
N LEU A 83 -14.52 -2.67 -31.07
CA LEU A 83 -15.09 -3.13 -29.79
C LEU A 83 -14.02 -3.39 -28.73
N THR A 84 -12.82 -3.77 -29.14
CA THR A 84 -11.68 -4.05 -28.26
C THR A 84 -10.63 -2.94 -28.28
N ALA A 85 -10.95 -1.78 -28.86
CA ALA A 85 -10.08 -0.62 -28.85
C ALA A 85 -9.75 -0.23 -27.39
N GLY A 86 -8.46 -0.18 -27.06
CA GLY A 86 -7.98 0.13 -25.70
C GLY A 86 -7.86 -1.07 -24.75
N TYR A 87 -8.27 -2.29 -25.15
CA TYR A 87 -8.09 -3.47 -24.27
C TYR A 87 -6.62 -3.84 -24.12
N ALA A 88 -5.77 -3.46 -25.09
CA ALA A 88 -4.33 -3.63 -24.99
C ALA A 88 -3.68 -2.74 -23.90
N ASP A 89 -4.38 -1.72 -23.39
CA ASP A 89 -3.92 -0.92 -22.25
C ASP A 89 -4.19 -1.61 -20.90
N ASP A 90 -5.03 -2.66 -20.89
CA ASP A 90 -5.26 -3.49 -19.71
C ASP A 90 -4.09 -4.46 -19.52
N ASP A 91 -3.53 -4.49 -18.32
CA ASP A 91 -2.36 -5.30 -17.98
C ASP A 91 -2.68 -6.77 -17.67
N VAL A 92 -3.93 -7.20 -17.88
CA VAL A 92 -4.40 -8.59 -17.73
C VAL A 92 -4.82 -9.19 -19.07
N TRP A 93 -5.49 -8.41 -19.93
CA TRP A 93 -5.90 -8.84 -21.26
C TRP A 93 -4.70 -9.06 -22.20
N GLN A 94 -4.82 -10.03 -23.09
CA GLN A 94 -3.87 -10.33 -24.17
C GLN A 94 -4.61 -10.89 -25.39
N GLU A 95 -3.96 -10.91 -26.55
CA GLU A 95 -4.58 -11.39 -27.81
C GLU A 95 -5.12 -12.82 -27.73
N GLY A 96 -4.55 -13.68 -26.87
CA GLY A 96 -5.06 -15.03 -26.63
C GLY A 96 -6.53 -15.08 -26.20
N PHE A 97 -7.07 -14.02 -25.58
CA PHE A 97 -8.50 -13.92 -25.24
C PHE A 97 -9.41 -13.65 -26.44
N MET A 98 -8.86 -13.49 -27.64
CA MET A 98 -9.62 -13.35 -28.89
C MET A 98 -9.92 -14.70 -29.55
N GLN A 99 -9.64 -15.82 -28.90
CA GLN A 99 -10.05 -17.14 -29.38
C GLN A 99 -11.57 -17.25 -29.55
N ALA A 100 -12.34 -16.61 -28.67
CA ALA A 100 -13.79 -16.45 -28.82
C ALA A 100 -14.27 -15.09 -28.28
N ILE A 101 -15.41 -14.62 -28.77
CA ILE A 101 -16.07 -13.39 -28.33
C ILE A 101 -17.48 -13.68 -27.85
N TYR A 102 -17.86 -13.08 -26.72
CA TYR A 102 -19.25 -13.03 -26.25
C TYR A 102 -19.79 -11.60 -26.36
N ALA A 103 -20.78 -11.38 -27.22
CA ALA A 103 -21.46 -10.09 -27.37
C ALA A 103 -22.76 -10.08 -26.56
N GLN A 104 -22.89 -9.15 -25.61
CA GLN A 104 -24.03 -9.14 -24.68
C GLN A 104 -25.35 -8.59 -25.22
N VAL A 105 -25.37 -8.07 -26.44
CA VAL A 105 -26.58 -7.46 -27.00
C VAL A 105 -26.96 -8.19 -28.28
N SER A 106 -28.18 -8.71 -28.33
CA SER A 106 -28.75 -9.52 -29.42
C SER A 106 -28.82 -8.81 -30.78
N THR A 107 -28.58 -7.50 -30.82
CA THR A 107 -28.61 -6.68 -32.04
C THR A 107 -27.25 -6.44 -32.68
N VAL A 108 -26.14 -6.82 -32.03
CA VAL A 108 -24.80 -6.61 -32.60
C VAL A 108 -24.49 -7.73 -33.59
N ARG A 109 -24.56 -7.45 -34.89
CA ARG A 109 -23.97 -8.33 -35.91
C ARG A 109 -22.48 -8.00 -36.05
N ILE A 110 -21.63 -8.88 -35.57
CA ILE A 110 -20.19 -8.82 -35.84
C ILE A 110 -19.99 -9.24 -37.30
N THR A 111 -19.39 -8.37 -38.11
CA THR A 111 -19.08 -8.65 -39.52
C THR A 111 -17.60 -8.95 -39.69
N ASN A 112 -17.24 -9.79 -40.68
CA ASN A 112 -15.86 -10.00 -41.11
C ASN A 112 -14.93 -10.68 -40.08
N SER A 113 -15.44 -11.53 -39.18
CA SER A 113 -14.61 -12.20 -38.18
C SER A 113 -14.19 -13.62 -38.60
N SER A 114 -12.88 -13.87 -38.64
CA SER A 114 -12.32 -15.22 -38.50
C SER A 114 -12.41 -15.75 -37.06
N ILE A 115 -12.84 -14.90 -36.13
CA ILE A 115 -12.97 -15.16 -34.69
C ILE A 115 -14.33 -15.79 -34.38
N LEU A 116 -14.30 -16.75 -33.46
CA LEU A 116 -15.45 -17.51 -33.00
C LEU A 116 -16.38 -16.65 -32.13
N ILE A 117 -17.69 -16.69 -32.38
CA ILE A 117 -18.69 -15.93 -31.63
C ILE A 117 -19.53 -16.89 -30.81
N LEU A 118 -19.59 -16.67 -29.51
CA LEU A 118 -20.41 -17.46 -28.59
C LEU A 118 -21.89 -17.04 -28.72
N SER A 119 -22.74 -17.97 -29.18
CA SER A 119 -24.17 -17.74 -29.39
C SER A 119 -25.04 -17.95 -28.14
N GLY A 120 -24.43 -18.46 -27.06
CA GLY A 120 -25.13 -18.87 -25.86
C GLY A 120 -25.72 -17.73 -25.02
N ASN A 121 -26.52 -18.08 -24.02
CA ASN A 121 -27.13 -17.11 -23.10
C ASN A 121 -26.46 -17.16 -21.73
N ALA A 122 -25.91 -16.03 -21.28
CA ALA A 122 -25.35 -15.88 -19.94
C ALA A 122 -26.46 -15.75 -18.89
N THR A 123 -26.26 -16.35 -17.72
CA THR A 123 -27.19 -16.25 -16.57
C THR A 123 -27.26 -14.86 -15.95
N SER A 124 -26.28 -14.00 -16.24
CA SER A 124 -26.16 -12.63 -15.72
C SER A 124 -25.36 -11.77 -16.70
N GLN A 125 -25.47 -10.45 -16.56
CA GLN A 125 -24.56 -9.55 -17.25
C GLN A 125 -23.13 -9.74 -16.71
N LEU A 126 -22.18 -9.86 -17.62
CA LEU A 126 -20.74 -9.86 -17.35
C LEU A 126 -20.16 -8.47 -17.66
N PRO A 127 -19.27 -7.92 -16.84
CA PRO A 127 -18.44 -6.81 -17.27
C PRO A 127 -17.69 -7.14 -18.57
N VAL A 128 -17.31 -6.12 -19.33
CA VAL A 128 -16.45 -6.33 -20.50
C VAL A 128 -15.06 -6.80 -20.06
N GLY A 129 -14.34 -7.49 -20.95
CA GLY A 129 -12.96 -7.92 -20.68
C GLY A 129 -12.71 -9.42 -20.86
N PRO A 130 -11.55 -9.91 -20.40
CA PRO A 130 -11.10 -11.29 -20.61
C PRO A 130 -11.81 -12.27 -19.67
N TYR A 131 -12.09 -13.49 -20.08
CA TYR A 131 -12.67 -14.54 -19.23
C TYR A 131 -12.21 -15.92 -19.68
N PHE A 132 -12.38 -16.91 -18.80
CA PHE A 132 -12.24 -18.32 -19.12
C PHE A 132 -13.59 -19.02 -18.99
N LEU A 133 -13.93 -19.88 -19.95
CA LEU A 133 -15.12 -20.71 -19.93
C LEU A 133 -14.71 -22.18 -19.83
N ASN A 134 -15.41 -22.98 -19.02
CA ASN A 134 -15.19 -24.44 -18.99
C ASN A 134 -16.29 -25.21 -19.75
N ALA A 135 -16.10 -26.52 -19.91
CA ALA A 135 -17.04 -27.41 -20.63
C ALA A 135 -18.46 -27.44 -20.03
N ALA A 136 -18.62 -27.09 -18.75
CA ALA A 136 -19.92 -26.98 -18.09
C ALA A 136 -20.62 -25.62 -18.36
N GLY A 137 -19.99 -24.74 -19.15
CA GLY A 137 -20.44 -23.40 -19.45
C GLY A 137 -20.18 -22.40 -18.32
N GLN A 138 -19.38 -22.74 -17.30
CA GLN A 138 -19.09 -21.84 -16.18
C GLN A 138 -18.03 -20.82 -16.59
N VAL A 139 -18.30 -19.54 -16.28
CA VAL A 139 -17.44 -18.40 -16.61
C VAL A 139 -16.61 -18.00 -15.40
N PHE A 140 -15.31 -17.84 -15.59
CA PHE A 140 -14.34 -17.42 -14.58
C PHE A 140 -13.65 -16.14 -15.05
N GLU A 141 -13.48 -15.20 -14.13
CA GLU A 141 -12.63 -14.03 -14.35
C GLU A 141 -11.17 -14.48 -14.53
N ALA A 142 -10.46 -13.74 -15.38
CA ALA A 142 -9.02 -13.86 -15.57
C ALA A 142 -8.32 -12.92 -14.60
N TRP A 143 -7.61 -13.45 -13.62
CA TRP A 143 -6.76 -12.65 -12.73
C TRP A 143 -5.31 -12.95 -13.07
N ARG A 144 -4.57 -11.99 -13.62
CA ARG A 144 -3.16 -12.22 -13.99
C ARG A 144 -2.32 -12.42 -12.73
N LEU A 145 -1.41 -13.40 -12.78
CA LEU A 145 -0.42 -13.65 -11.74
C LEU A 145 0.88 -12.89 -12.05
N PHE A 146 1.22 -11.92 -11.21
CA PHE A 146 2.50 -11.22 -11.26
C PHE A 146 3.46 -11.77 -10.20
N SER A 147 4.77 -11.85 -10.51
CA SER A 147 5.78 -12.18 -9.50
C SER A 147 6.19 -10.95 -8.69
N ASP A 148 6.22 -11.07 -7.35
CA ASP A 148 6.71 -10.04 -6.43
C ASP A 148 8.25 -9.95 -6.39
N VAL A 149 8.87 -9.51 -7.49
CA VAL A 149 10.34 -9.50 -7.62
C VAL A 149 11.08 -8.66 -6.56
N GLN A 150 10.43 -7.65 -5.97
CA GLN A 150 11.02 -6.84 -4.91
C GLN A 150 10.83 -7.39 -3.50
N GLY A 151 10.04 -8.45 -3.33
CA GLY A 151 9.62 -8.91 -2.01
C GLY A 151 8.89 -7.79 -1.25
N ALA A 152 7.98 -7.08 -1.92
CA ALA A 152 7.22 -5.97 -1.35
C ALA A 152 5.99 -6.45 -0.55
N PHE A 153 5.54 -7.69 -0.75
CA PHE A 153 4.36 -8.25 -0.12
C PHE A 153 4.72 -9.25 0.99
N THR A 154 3.94 -9.27 2.07
CA THR A 154 3.93 -10.37 3.05
C THR A 154 2.99 -11.47 2.61
N GLU A 155 1.82 -11.12 2.05
CA GLU A 155 0.85 -12.04 1.48
C GLU A 155 0.03 -11.37 0.35
N SER A 156 -0.39 -12.15 -0.65
CA SER A 156 -1.39 -11.71 -1.63
C SER A 156 -2.80 -11.86 -1.06
N ALA A 157 -3.69 -10.92 -1.40
CA ALA A 157 -5.08 -10.90 -0.93
C ALA A 157 -6.05 -11.08 -2.10
N ILE A 158 -7.05 -11.93 -1.92
CA ILE A 158 -8.16 -12.12 -2.84
C ILE A 158 -9.49 -11.82 -2.14
N GLY A 159 -10.32 -10.97 -2.73
CA GLY A 159 -11.62 -10.60 -2.17
C GLY A 159 -12.65 -11.72 -2.31
N ASN A 160 -13.38 -12.00 -1.23
CA ASN A 160 -14.48 -12.96 -1.18
C ASN A 160 -15.83 -12.24 -1.38
N ARG A 161 -16.86 -12.98 -1.83
CA ARG A 161 -18.22 -12.42 -2.05
C ARG A 161 -18.92 -11.90 -0.79
N ASP A 162 -18.50 -12.34 0.37
CA ASP A 162 -19.06 -11.92 1.66
C ASP A 162 -18.35 -10.69 2.25
N GLY A 163 -17.44 -10.06 1.49
CA GLY A 163 -16.65 -8.90 1.89
C GLY A 163 -15.42 -9.22 2.73
N SER A 164 -15.15 -10.51 3.03
CA SER A 164 -13.89 -10.93 3.63
C SER A 164 -12.80 -11.14 2.56
N TYR A 165 -11.59 -11.46 2.98
CA TYR A 165 -10.45 -11.75 2.12
C TYR A 165 -9.83 -13.10 2.45
N SER A 166 -9.17 -13.70 1.46
CA SER A 166 -8.38 -14.92 1.61
C SER A 166 -6.96 -14.70 1.06
N VAL A 167 -6.01 -15.53 1.48
CA VAL A 167 -4.68 -15.57 0.87
C VAL A 167 -4.75 -16.29 -0.47
N LEU A 168 -4.06 -15.79 -1.49
CA LEU A 168 -3.97 -16.43 -2.80
C LEU A 168 -3.34 -17.85 -2.69
N PRO A 169 -4.03 -18.92 -3.09
CA PRO A 169 -3.50 -20.29 -3.03
C PRO A 169 -2.80 -20.68 -4.34
N ALA A 170 -2.04 -19.77 -4.95
CA ALA A 170 -1.40 -19.94 -6.24
C ALA A 170 0.03 -19.39 -6.26
N GLY A 171 0.87 -19.96 -7.12
CA GLY A 171 2.23 -19.49 -7.39
C GLY A 171 2.46 -19.33 -8.87
N THR A 172 3.52 -18.61 -9.23
CA THR A 172 4.06 -18.48 -10.59
C THR A 172 5.58 -18.58 -10.52
N VAL A 173 6.25 -18.76 -11.65
CA VAL A 173 7.71 -18.72 -11.73
C VAL A 173 8.19 -17.34 -11.28
N GLY A 174 9.09 -17.33 -10.30
CA GLY A 174 9.58 -16.08 -9.71
C GLY A 174 10.43 -16.30 -8.47
N GLN A 175 11.10 -15.24 -8.01
CA GLN A 175 11.93 -15.30 -6.80
C GLN A 175 11.11 -15.24 -5.50
N ARG A 176 9.84 -14.83 -5.59
CA ARG A 176 8.92 -14.57 -4.47
C ARG A 176 7.49 -14.94 -4.85
N GLN A 177 6.54 -14.63 -3.97
CA GLN A 177 5.13 -14.96 -4.13
C GLN A 177 4.49 -14.35 -5.38
N ALA A 178 3.40 -14.98 -5.82
CA ALA A 178 2.54 -14.46 -6.88
C ALA A 178 1.53 -13.47 -6.29
N ILE A 179 1.23 -12.40 -7.03
CA ILE A 179 0.16 -11.45 -6.74
C ILE A 179 -0.87 -11.58 -7.85
N ALA A 180 -2.11 -11.93 -7.49
CA ALA A 180 -3.20 -11.99 -8.45
C ALA A 180 -3.86 -10.62 -8.58
N VAL A 181 -4.06 -10.14 -9.81
CA VAL A 181 -4.79 -8.91 -10.07
C VAL A 181 -5.88 -9.12 -11.12
N PRO A 182 -7.13 -8.69 -10.86
CA PRO A 182 -8.20 -8.77 -11.85
C PRO A 182 -8.03 -7.72 -12.96
N SER A 183 -8.57 -7.99 -14.15
CA SER A 183 -8.61 -7.03 -15.25
C SER A 183 -9.31 -5.74 -14.83
N ARG A 184 -8.77 -4.59 -15.23
CA ARG A 184 -9.37 -3.28 -14.95
C ARG A 184 -10.67 -3.08 -15.72
N LEU A 185 -10.83 -3.79 -16.85
CA LEU A 185 -12.02 -3.77 -17.69
C LEU A 185 -13.29 -4.25 -16.95
N TYR A 186 -13.14 -5.00 -15.86
CA TYR A 186 -14.28 -5.43 -15.05
C TYR A 186 -14.92 -4.29 -14.24
N PHE A 187 -14.23 -3.15 -14.14
CA PHE A 187 -14.60 -2.06 -13.24
C PHE A 187 -14.95 -0.81 -14.03
N THR A 188 -16.02 -0.13 -13.60
CA THR A 188 -16.41 1.18 -14.12
C THR A 188 -16.47 2.14 -12.95
N LYS A 189 -15.69 3.23 -13.01
CA LYS A 189 -15.77 4.30 -12.01
C LYS A 189 -17.15 4.94 -12.00
N THR A 190 -17.72 5.11 -10.82
CA THR A 190 -18.96 5.88 -10.59
C THR A 190 -18.71 6.92 -9.50
N ALA A 191 -19.69 7.80 -9.25
CA ALA A 191 -19.59 8.75 -8.15
C ALA A 191 -19.48 8.06 -6.78
N GLU A 192 -20.14 6.91 -6.60
CA GLU A 192 -20.14 6.11 -5.38
C GLU A 192 -18.91 5.19 -5.28
N LYS A 193 -18.34 4.80 -6.43
CA LYS A 193 -17.15 3.94 -6.53
C LYS A 193 -16.04 4.63 -7.34
N PRO A 194 -15.49 5.76 -6.86
CA PRO A 194 -14.50 6.52 -7.60
C PRO A 194 -13.18 5.74 -7.77
N LEU A 195 -12.88 4.78 -6.87
CA LEU A 195 -11.69 3.94 -6.95
C LEU A 195 -11.93 2.60 -7.65
N ALA A 196 -13.04 2.41 -8.36
CA ALA A 196 -13.30 1.17 -9.08
C ALA A 196 -12.13 0.84 -10.03
N GLY A 197 -11.53 -0.35 -9.85
CA GLY A 197 -10.40 -0.83 -10.64
C GLY A 197 -9.02 -0.31 -10.22
N VAL A 198 -8.96 0.57 -9.22
CA VAL A 198 -7.70 1.05 -8.62
C VAL A 198 -7.17 -0.03 -7.68
N ARG A 199 -5.94 -0.48 -7.90
CA ARG A 199 -5.30 -1.55 -7.12
C ARG A 199 -4.46 -0.96 -6.01
N ILE A 200 -4.68 -1.45 -4.79
CA ILE A 200 -4.06 -0.92 -3.58
C ILE A 200 -3.40 -2.03 -2.76
N GLY A 201 -2.14 -1.79 -2.38
CA GLY A 201 -1.43 -2.62 -1.40
C GLY A 201 -1.55 -2.03 0.01
N ILE A 202 -1.69 -2.87 1.03
CA ILE A 202 -1.97 -2.44 2.41
C ILE A 202 -0.83 -2.85 3.33
N LYS A 203 -0.18 -1.90 4.01
CA LYS A 203 0.86 -2.20 5.00
C LYS A 203 0.37 -3.23 6.03
N ASP A 204 1.27 -4.14 6.41
CA ASP A 204 0.94 -5.28 7.27
C ASP A 204 0.85 -4.95 8.77
N ILE A 205 0.09 -3.89 9.08
CA ILE A 205 -0.31 -3.48 10.43
C ILE A 205 -1.82 -3.20 10.55
N TYR A 206 -2.52 -3.12 9.42
CA TYR A 206 -3.96 -2.87 9.33
C TYR A 206 -4.73 -4.18 9.22
N ASP A 207 -5.68 -4.45 10.11
CA ASP A 207 -6.49 -5.65 9.95
C ASP A 207 -7.37 -5.57 8.70
N ILE A 208 -7.54 -6.71 8.04
CA ILE A 208 -8.44 -6.91 6.92
C ILE A 208 -9.24 -8.18 7.22
N ARG A 209 -10.58 -8.05 7.27
CA ARG A 209 -11.46 -9.17 7.64
C ARG A 209 -11.16 -10.41 6.79
N GLY A 210 -10.85 -11.52 7.45
CA GLY A 210 -10.51 -12.82 6.84
C GLY A 210 -9.01 -13.08 6.64
N LEU A 211 -8.16 -12.06 6.75
CA LEU A 211 -6.70 -12.19 6.69
C LEU A 211 -6.08 -12.10 8.09
N ARG A 212 -4.85 -12.59 8.23
CA ARG A 212 -4.03 -12.37 9.42
C ARG A 212 -3.16 -11.13 9.21
N THR A 213 -2.84 -10.43 10.30
CA THR A 213 -1.88 -9.33 10.30
C THR A 213 -0.60 -9.79 10.97
N SER A 214 0.56 -9.68 10.30
CA SER A 214 1.82 -10.16 10.89
C SER A 214 2.51 -9.14 11.79
N ASN A 215 2.28 -7.83 11.57
CA ASN A 215 3.07 -6.76 12.17
C ASN A 215 4.58 -6.91 11.97
N GLY A 216 5.01 -7.59 10.91
CA GLY A 216 6.41 -7.93 10.66
C GLY A 216 7.00 -8.94 11.66
N ASN A 217 6.17 -9.74 12.34
CA ASN A 217 6.59 -10.76 13.30
C ASN A 217 5.90 -12.11 13.03
N ARG A 218 6.69 -13.18 12.87
CA ARG A 218 6.15 -14.50 12.53
C ARG A 218 5.39 -15.14 13.69
N ALA A 219 5.84 -14.93 14.91
CA ALA A 219 5.16 -15.44 16.10
C ALA A 219 3.78 -14.78 16.28
N TRP A 220 3.69 -13.46 16.05
CA TRP A 220 2.42 -12.74 16.04
C TRP A 220 1.45 -13.30 14.99
N TYR A 221 1.92 -13.50 13.75
CA TYR A 221 1.10 -14.04 12.66
C TYR A 221 0.43 -15.36 13.02
N TRP A 222 1.15 -16.28 13.68
CA TRP A 222 0.61 -17.58 14.08
C TRP A 222 -0.17 -17.56 15.39
N LEU A 223 0.10 -16.60 16.27
CA LEU A 223 -0.55 -16.48 17.57
C LEU A 223 -2.01 -16.03 17.47
N TYR A 224 -2.29 -15.04 16.63
CA TYR A 224 -3.60 -14.40 16.51
C TYR A 224 -4.39 -14.95 15.31
N PRO A 225 -5.72 -15.17 15.42
CA PRO A 225 -6.54 -15.67 14.32
C PRO A 225 -6.65 -14.62 13.18
N PRO A 226 -7.21 -15.00 12.02
CA PRO A 226 -7.62 -14.02 11.03
C PRO A 226 -8.55 -12.97 11.64
N ALA A 227 -8.42 -11.72 11.20
CA ALA A 227 -9.20 -10.61 11.70
C ALA A 227 -10.70 -10.77 11.36
N ASP A 228 -11.54 -10.35 12.30
CA ASP A 228 -13.00 -10.34 12.17
C ASP A 228 -13.54 -9.03 11.56
N ALA A 229 -12.76 -7.96 11.62
CA ALA A 229 -13.05 -6.64 11.06
C ALA A 229 -11.91 -6.12 10.17
N THR A 230 -12.24 -5.12 9.36
CA THR A 230 -11.28 -4.40 8.52
C THR A 230 -11.06 -3.01 9.11
N ALA A 231 -9.80 -2.57 9.20
CA ALA A 231 -9.45 -1.25 9.71
C ALA A 231 -10.15 -0.12 8.93
N PRO A 232 -10.67 0.94 9.58
CA PRO A 232 -11.42 2.01 8.92
C PRO A 232 -10.76 2.63 7.67
N PRO A 233 -9.46 2.98 7.64
CA PRO A 233 -8.84 3.52 6.42
C PRO A 233 -8.87 2.52 5.25
N VAL A 234 -8.76 1.22 5.53
CA VAL A 234 -8.85 0.17 4.50
C VAL A 234 -10.30 0.00 4.05
N GLN A 235 -11.25 -0.02 4.98
CA GLN A 235 -12.67 -0.17 4.67
C GLN A 235 -13.18 0.98 3.79
N ASN A 236 -12.78 2.22 4.08
CA ASN A 236 -13.15 3.39 3.27
C ASN A 236 -12.68 3.26 1.80
N LEU A 237 -11.49 2.70 1.57
CA LEU A 237 -10.97 2.45 0.22
C LEU A 237 -11.75 1.33 -0.49
N ILE A 238 -12.07 0.24 0.21
CA ILE A 238 -12.91 -0.86 -0.32
C ILE A 238 -14.31 -0.35 -0.67
N ASP A 239 -14.90 0.47 0.20
CA ASP A 239 -16.22 1.07 0.00
C ASP A 239 -16.22 2.06 -1.16
N ALA A 240 -15.09 2.64 -1.53
CA ALA A 240 -14.92 3.43 -2.74
C ALA A 240 -14.61 2.59 -4.01
N GLY A 241 -14.53 1.25 -3.89
CA GLY A 241 -14.35 0.33 -5.02
C GLY A 241 -12.91 -0.09 -5.31
N ALA A 242 -11.96 0.25 -4.44
CA ALA A 242 -10.56 -0.16 -4.61
C ALA A 242 -10.41 -1.69 -4.52
N VAL A 243 -9.47 -2.21 -5.29
CA VAL A 243 -9.09 -3.63 -5.32
C VAL A 243 -7.88 -3.83 -4.43
N ILE A 244 -8.05 -4.50 -3.29
CA ILE A 244 -6.93 -4.87 -2.42
C ILE A 244 -6.20 -6.07 -3.02
N VAL A 245 -4.91 -5.91 -3.31
CA VAL A 245 -4.09 -6.94 -3.97
C VAL A 245 -3.19 -7.73 -3.01
N GLY A 246 -2.95 -7.20 -1.80
CA GLY A 246 -2.13 -7.87 -0.81
C GLY A 246 -1.71 -7.00 0.37
N LYS A 247 -1.13 -7.67 1.35
CA LYS A 247 -0.49 -7.10 2.52
C LYS A 247 0.98 -6.84 2.22
N MET A 248 1.49 -5.69 2.62
CA MET A 248 2.82 -5.21 2.24
C MET A 248 3.77 -5.15 3.43
N ILE A 249 5.04 -5.46 3.14
CA ILE A 249 6.12 -5.56 4.12
C ILE A 249 6.22 -4.29 4.97
N THR A 250 6.37 -4.51 6.28
CA THR A 250 6.62 -3.48 7.28
C THR A 250 7.83 -3.86 8.13
N SER A 251 8.55 -2.86 8.65
CA SER A 251 9.45 -3.09 9.79
C SER A 251 8.64 -3.61 10.98
N GLN A 252 9.28 -4.43 11.81
CA GLN A 252 8.59 -5.12 12.89
C GLN A 252 7.96 -4.13 13.88
N PHE A 253 6.66 -4.29 14.14
CA PHE A 253 5.84 -3.38 14.94
C PHE A 253 5.99 -1.91 14.54
N ALA A 254 6.12 -1.65 13.23
CA ALA A 254 6.33 -0.33 12.65
C ALA A 254 7.57 0.43 13.17
N ASN A 255 8.51 -0.24 13.85
CA ASN A 255 9.74 0.37 14.33
C ASN A 255 10.68 0.64 13.16
N GLY A 256 10.79 1.91 12.75
CA GLY A 256 11.68 2.30 11.67
C GLY A 256 13.12 1.84 11.91
N GLU A 257 13.70 1.20 10.91
CA GLU A 257 15.04 0.60 10.89
C GLU A 257 15.61 0.66 9.46
N THR A 258 16.89 0.38 9.30
CA THR A 258 17.55 0.31 7.98
C THR A 258 17.56 -1.14 7.51
N ALA A 259 17.43 -1.39 6.21
CA ALA A 259 17.51 -2.71 5.61
C ALA A 259 18.91 -3.32 5.84
N THR A 260 19.00 -4.28 6.77
CA THR A 260 20.22 -5.02 7.14
C THR A 260 19.85 -6.48 7.46
N ALA A 261 20.82 -7.23 7.99
CA ALA A 261 20.58 -8.56 8.57
C ALA A 261 19.61 -8.56 9.77
N ASP A 262 19.24 -7.39 10.32
CA ASP A 262 18.35 -7.29 11.49
C ASP A 262 16.87 -7.56 11.15
N TRP A 263 16.52 -7.55 9.86
CA TRP A 263 15.20 -7.95 9.36
C TRP A 263 15.08 -9.47 9.28
N VAL A 264 15.08 -10.13 10.44
CA VAL A 264 15.19 -11.60 10.55
C VAL A 264 13.86 -12.31 10.23
N ASP A 265 12.74 -11.81 10.77
CA ASP A 265 11.43 -12.45 10.58
C ASP A 265 10.90 -12.33 9.14
N TYR A 266 10.89 -11.11 8.62
CA TYR A 266 10.55 -10.78 7.25
C TYR A 266 11.66 -9.89 6.71
N HIS A 267 12.26 -10.28 5.59
CA HIS A 267 13.36 -9.50 5.01
C HIS A 267 12.83 -8.18 4.41
N ALA A 268 13.64 -7.11 4.52
CA ALA A 268 13.34 -5.85 3.84
C ALA A 268 13.19 -6.03 2.32
N SER A 269 12.23 -5.31 1.75
CA SER A 269 12.02 -5.22 0.30
C SER A 269 13.23 -4.61 -0.42
N PHE A 270 13.29 -4.74 -1.75
CA PHE A 270 14.34 -4.13 -2.57
C PHE A 270 13.89 -2.76 -3.10
N ASN A 271 14.73 -1.74 -2.93
CA ASN A 271 14.51 -0.43 -3.51
C ASN A 271 14.73 -0.54 -5.03
N PRO A 272 13.77 -0.17 -5.89
CA PRO A 272 13.92 -0.28 -7.34
C PRO A 272 14.72 0.87 -7.98
N ARG A 273 15.21 1.83 -7.18
CA ARG A 273 16.00 2.98 -7.66
C ARG A 273 17.49 2.69 -7.61
N GLY A 274 18.26 3.48 -8.35
CA GLY A 274 19.71 3.34 -8.48
C GLY A 274 20.11 1.92 -8.89
N ASP A 275 21.03 1.34 -8.13
CA ASP A 275 21.55 -0.02 -8.34
C ASP A 275 20.66 -1.16 -7.84
N GLY A 276 19.48 -0.88 -7.27
CA GLY A 276 18.60 -1.92 -6.73
C GLY A 276 18.96 -2.41 -5.32
N TYR A 277 20.06 -1.91 -4.74
CA TYR A 277 20.58 -2.32 -3.42
C TYR A 277 20.59 -1.19 -2.38
N GLN A 278 19.92 -0.08 -2.68
CA GLN A 278 19.67 0.93 -1.65
C GLN A 278 18.59 0.47 -0.67
N ASP A 279 18.63 1.06 0.52
CA ASP A 279 17.58 0.95 1.53
C ASP A 279 16.27 1.52 1.00
N THR A 280 15.16 0.88 1.36
CA THR A 280 13.80 1.31 0.97
C THR A 280 13.25 2.40 1.88
N SER A 281 13.98 2.75 2.95
CA SER A 281 13.48 3.40 4.15
C SER A 281 12.35 2.58 4.80
N SER A 282 11.80 3.09 5.90
CA SER A 282 10.94 2.32 6.80
C SER A 282 9.98 3.21 7.59
N SER A 283 8.89 2.67 8.17
CA SER A 283 8.50 1.26 8.21
C SER A 283 7.56 0.80 7.12
N SER A 284 7.06 1.67 6.23
CA SER A 284 6.21 1.26 5.08
C SER A 284 7.05 0.80 3.87
N ALA A 285 8.07 -0.03 4.13
CA ALA A 285 9.08 -0.45 3.15
C ALA A 285 8.48 -1.16 1.94
N GLY A 286 7.53 -2.07 2.16
CA GLY A 286 6.82 -2.78 1.10
C GLY A 286 6.00 -1.83 0.24
N GLY A 287 5.24 -0.92 0.85
CA GLY A 287 4.44 0.09 0.16
C GLY A 287 5.26 0.98 -0.77
N GLY A 288 6.40 1.48 -0.29
CA GLY A 288 7.33 2.24 -1.13
C GLY A 288 7.88 1.40 -2.29
N ALA A 289 8.43 0.23 -1.98
CA ALA A 289 9.06 -0.65 -2.98
C ALA A 289 8.08 -1.11 -4.06
N GLY A 290 6.89 -1.57 -3.67
CA GLY A 290 5.86 -2.02 -4.59
C GLY A 290 5.36 -0.87 -5.47
N THR A 291 4.98 0.27 -4.88
CA THR A 291 4.48 1.43 -5.64
C THR A 291 5.55 1.98 -6.58
N ALA A 292 6.84 1.93 -6.22
CA ALA A 292 7.92 2.36 -7.10
C ALA A 292 8.29 1.34 -8.20
N SER A 293 7.81 0.08 -8.12
CA SER A 293 8.24 -1.00 -9.03
C SER A 293 7.17 -1.50 -9.98
N TYR A 294 5.94 -1.59 -9.50
CA TYR A 294 4.88 -2.34 -10.19
C TYR A 294 3.92 -1.39 -10.88
N SER A 295 3.97 -1.33 -12.22
CA SER A 295 3.07 -0.51 -13.03
C SER A 295 1.60 -0.85 -12.77
N TRP A 296 1.30 -2.13 -12.52
CA TRP A 296 -0.02 -2.65 -12.17
C TRP A 296 -0.50 -2.25 -10.76
N LEU A 297 0.36 -1.73 -9.89
CA LEU A 297 0.01 -1.24 -8.56
C LEU A 297 -0.12 0.29 -8.60
N ASP A 298 -1.28 0.80 -8.21
CA ASP A 298 -1.60 2.23 -8.37
C ASP A 298 -1.21 3.03 -7.11
N ILE A 299 -1.56 2.52 -5.93
CA ILE A 299 -1.35 3.17 -4.63
C ILE A 299 -0.99 2.12 -3.57
N SER A 300 -0.27 2.55 -2.52
CA SER A 300 -0.13 1.78 -1.29
C SER A 300 -0.57 2.57 -0.06
N LEU A 301 -1.22 1.92 0.89
CA LEU A 301 -1.52 2.46 2.22
C LEU A 301 -0.39 2.09 3.19
N GLY A 302 0.21 3.11 3.80
CA GLY A 302 1.16 2.99 4.90
C GLY A 302 0.72 3.75 6.15
N SER A 303 1.60 3.79 7.15
CA SER A 303 1.42 4.59 8.36
C SER A 303 2.63 5.47 8.62
N ASP A 304 2.44 6.63 9.24
CA ASP A 304 3.48 7.61 9.56
C ASP A 304 3.36 8.10 11.01
N THR A 305 4.08 7.44 11.91
CA THR A 305 4.30 7.88 13.30
C THR A 305 5.47 8.85 13.40
N GLY A 306 6.44 8.74 12.49
CA GLY A 306 7.71 9.42 12.58
C GLY A 306 8.46 9.67 11.27
N GLY A 307 7.82 9.38 10.15
CA GLY A 307 8.42 9.40 8.81
C GLY A 307 8.15 8.12 8.01
N SER A 308 7.30 7.22 8.50
CA SER A 308 7.18 5.88 7.90
C SER A 308 6.44 5.81 6.57
N VAL A 309 5.79 6.89 6.12
CA VAL A 309 5.36 7.07 4.73
C VAL A 309 6.30 8.01 4.01
N ARG A 310 6.70 9.11 4.66
CA ARG A 310 7.56 10.14 4.05
C ARG A 310 8.95 9.61 3.68
N GLY A 311 9.60 8.85 4.55
CA GLY A 311 10.91 8.25 4.32
C GLY A 311 10.94 7.33 3.09
N PRO A 312 10.05 6.33 2.99
CA PRO A 312 9.93 5.51 1.78
C PRO A 312 9.57 6.33 0.53
N ALA A 313 8.75 7.37 0.64
CA ALA A 313 8.44 8.24 -0.50
C ALA A 313 9.66 9.06 -0.95
N GLN A 314 10.45 9.59 0.00
CA GLN A 314 11.66 10.38 -0.24
C GLN A 314 12.72 9.58 -1.00
N VAL A 315 13.07 8.38 -0.52
CA VAL A 315 14.18 7.59 -1.11
C VAL A 315 13.78 6.83 -2.37
N GLN A 316 12.48 6.76 -2.69
CA GLN A 316 11.95 6.04 -3.86
C GLN A 316 11.27 6.97 -4.87
N GLY A 317 11.29 8.28 -4.64
CA GLY A 317 10.77 9.29 -5.56
C GLY A 317 9.27 9.15 -5.79
N LEU A 318 8.50 8.96 -4.72
CA LEU A 318 7.04 8.85 -4.76
C LEU A 318 6.40 10.10 -4.15
N TYR A 319 5.12 10.31 -4.47
CA TYR A 319 4.26 11.16 -3.66
C TYR A 319 3.88 10.40 -2.40
N GLY A 320 3.94 11.07 -1.24
CA GLY A 320 3.47 10.46 0.00
C GLY A 320 3.17 11.47 1.09
N ASN A 321 2.15 11.19 1.91
CA ASN A 321 1.67 12.13 2.92
C ASN A 321 1.70 11.53 4.33
N ARG A 322 2.15 12.33 5.27
CA ARG A 322 1.63 12.30 6.64
C ARG A 322 0.48 13.30 6.72
N PRO A 323 -0.78 12.87 6.90
CA PRO A 323 -1.88 13.83 7.03
C PRO A 323 -1.85 14.55 8.39
N SER A 324 -2.75 15.51 8.57
CA SER A 324 -3.13 15.98 9.90
C SER A 324 -3.49 14.80 10.80
N HIS A 325 -3.08 14.87 12.06
CA HIS A 325 -3.43 13.80 13.02
C HIS A 325 -4.94 13.78 13.28
N GLY A 326 -5.52 12.58 13.31
CA GLY A 326 -6.94 12.36 13.62
C GLY A 326 -7.91 12.39 12.43
N LEU A 327 -7.45 12.45 11.17
CA LEU A 327 -8.37 12.49 10.02
C LEU A 327 -9.21 11.21 9.83
N VAL A 328 -8.75 10.07 10.31
CA VAL A 328 -9.50 8.80 10.26
C VAL A 328 -9.11 7.95 11.47
N SER A 329 -10.06 7.17 12.00
CA SER A 329 -9.77 6.24 13.10
C SER A 329 -8.74 5.19 12.67
N LEU A 330 -7.88 4.80 13.61
CA LEU A 330 -6.90 3.71 13.46
C LEU A 330 -7.30 2.48 14.29
N ASP A 331 -8.60 2.32 14.60
CA ASP A 331 -9.10 1.07 15.17
C ASP A 331 -8.72 -0.12 14.28
N HIS A 332 -8.46 -1.27 14.90
CA HIS A 332 -7.96 -2.46 14.21
C HIS A 332 -6.65 -2.23 13.42
N THR A 333 -5.81 -1.31 13.90
CA THR A 333 -4.45 -1.08 13.40
C THR A 333 -3.48 -1.21 14.57
N MET A 334 -2.38 -1.94 14.39
CA MET A 334 -1.37 -2.07 15.45
C MET A 334 -0.72 -0.71 15.78
N PRO A 335 -0.76 -0.26 17.05
CA PRO A 335 -0.26 1.07 17.43
C PRO A 335 1.25 1.07 17.67
N LEU A 336 1.93 2.13 17.22
CA LEU A 336 3.27 2.46 17.69
C LEU A 336 3.20 3.56 18.76
N SER A 337 2.42 4.60 18.49
CA SER A 337 2.17 5.70 19.43
C SER A 337 0.88 6.43 19.02
N PRO A 338 -0.28 6.14 19.63
CA PRO A 338 -1.57 6.69 19.20
C PRO A 338 -1.62 8.23 19.10
N VAL A 339 -0.84 8.94 19.91
CA VAL A 339 -0.75 10.42 19.89
C VAL A 339 0.07 10.98 18.71
N LEU A 340 0.63 10.11 17.87
CA LEU A 340 1.48 10.45 16.71
C LEU A 340 1.04 9.72 15.43
N ASP A 341 0.46 8.53 15.55
CA ASP A 341 0.13 7.63 14.45
C ASP A 341 -0.87 8.24 13.46
N THR A 342 -0.56 8.14 12.17
CA THR A 342 -1.45 8.57 11.08
C THR A 342 -1.40 7.58 9.90
N PRO A 343 -2.51 7.36 9.17
CA PRO A 343 -2.49 6.61 7.92
C PRO A 343 -2.17 7.52 6.72
N GLY A 344 -1.21 7.11 5.90
CA GLY A 344 -0.73 7.89 4.75
C GLY A 344 -0.62 7.04 3.50
N LEU A 345 -0.71 7.67 2.34
CA LEU A 345 -0.68 6.98 1.05
C LEU A 345 0.68 7.19 0.36
N LEU A 346 1.10 6.22 -0.44
CA LEU A 346 2.21 6.32 -1.40
C LEU A 346 1.69 6.11 -2.82
N ALA A 347 2.03 7.01 -3.73
CA ALA A 347 1.55 6.98 -5.11
C ALA A 347 2.59 7.51 -6.10
N ARG A 348 2.46 7.12 -7.37
CA ARG A 348 3.25 7.68 -8.48
C ARG A 348 2.60 8.90 -9.12
N ASN A 349 1.28 8.91 -9.18
CA ASN A 349 0.49 9.95 -9.83
C ASN A 349 -0.29 10.77 -8.77
N PRO A 350 -0.19 12.11 -8.77
CA PRO A 350 -0.80 12.94 -7.72
C PRO A 350 -2.33 13.00 -7.78
N HIS A 351 -2.94 12.79 -8.96
CA HIS A 351 -4.40 12.83 -9.10
C HIS A 351 -5.06 11.63 -8.44
N ILE A 352 -4.57 10.41 -8.71
CA ILE A 352 -5.11 9.21 -8.06
C ILE A 352 -4.79 9.20 -6.56
N TRP A 353 -3.64 9.75 -6.18
CA TRP A 353 -3.26 9.95 -4.78
C TRP A 353 -4.27 10.83 -4.03
N MET A 354 -4.62 11.99 -4.59
CA MET A 354 -5.64 12.87 -4.05
C MET A 354 -7.03 12.20 -4.03
N GLU A 355 -7.42 11.50 -5.10
CA GLU A 355 -8.72 10.81 -5.19
C GLU A 355 -8.87 9.75 -4.09
N ALA A 356 -7.83 8.95 -3.85
CA ALA A 356 -7.80 7.97 -2.77
C ALA A 356 -7.80 8.62 -1.39
N ALA A 357 -7.07 9.72 -1.20
CA ALA A 357 -7.07 10.45 0.06
C ALA A 357 -8.46 11.02 0.41
N LYS A 358 -9.16 11.59 -0.59
CA LYS A 358 -10.53 12.11 -0.42
C LYS A 358 -11.47 11.07 0.17
N VAL A 359 -11.44 9.85 -0.35
CA VAL A 359 -12.33 8.78 0.13
C VAL A 359 -11.83 8.14 1.42
N MET A 360 -10.52 7.98 1.60
CA MET A 360 -9.94 7.36 2.81
C MET A 360 -10.18 8.20 4.05
N TYR A 361 -10.00 9.53 3.96
CA TYR A 361 -10.25 10.46 5.06
C TYR A 361 -11.72 10.90 5.15
N GLY A 362 -12.48 10.72 4.05
CA GLY A 362 -13.92 10.95 3.99
C GLY A 362 -14.30 12.39 4.37
N PRO A 363 -15.27 12.59 5.28
CA PRO A 363 -15.78 13.93 5.62
C PRO A 363 -14.78 14.81 6.38
N ASN A 364 -13.68 14.24 6.90
CA ASN A 364 -12.71 14.98 7.70
C ASN A 364 -11.69 15.76 6.87
N ILE A 365 -11.64 15.54 5.54
CA ILE A 365 -10.80 16.33 4.64
C ILE A 365 -11.63 17.33 3.86
N THR A 366 -11.23 18.60 3.89
CA THR A 366 -11.84 19.67 3.08
C THR A 366 -10.89 20.06 1.96
N ILE A 367 -11.36 19.96 0.72
CA ILE A 367 -10.60 20.29 -0.48
C ILE A 367 -10.78 21.77 -0.79
N THR A 368 -9.68 22.50 -0.90
CA THR A 368 -9.65 23.93 -1.21
C THR A 368 -8.56 24.22 -2.23
N ASP A 369 -8.71 25.28 -2.99
CA ASP A 369 -7.84 25.69 -4.12
C ASP A 369 -7.30 27.13 -3.95
N SER A 370 -7.31 27.64 -2.72
CA SER A 370 -6.80 28.96 -2.37
C SER A 370 -5.50 28.85 -1.59
N TYR A 371 -4.42 29.46 -2.11
CA TYR A 371 -3.06 29.22 -1.63
C TYR A 371 -2.40 30.46 -1.00
N PRO A 372 -1.54 30.28 0.03
CA PRO A 372 -0.79 31.38 0.63
C PRO A 372 0.17 32.04 -0.38
N LYS A 373 0.44 33.33 -0.15
CA LYS A 373 1.45 34.11 -0.92
C LYS A 373 2.79 34.24 -0.21
N SER A 374 3.01 33.43 0.83
CA SER A 374 4.26 33.36 1.59
C SER A 374 4.73 31.91 1.64
N ILE A 375 6.02 31.71 1.35
CA ILE A 375 6.71 30.42 1.46
C ILE A 375 7.83 30.59 2.48
N GLN A 376 7.91 29.70 3.46
CA GLN A 376 9.01 29.60 4.41
C GLN A 376 9.84 28.36 4.09
N THR A 377 11.16 28.49 4.05
CA THR A 377 12.07 27.39 3.70
C THR A 377 13.00 27.08 4.87
N ILE A 378 13.14 25.79 5.22
CA ILE A 378 13.97 25.33 6.33
C ILE A 378 15.10 24.46 5.77
N GLY A 379 16.34 24.94 5.92
CA GLY A 379 17.53 24.21 5.44
C GLY A 379 17.56 24.02 3.92
N TRP A 380 17.06 25.00 3.17
CA TRP A 380 17.03 24.96 1.70
C TRP A 380 18.34 25.50 1.11
N PRO A 381 18.87 24.88 0.04
CA PRO A 381 20.09 25.37 -0.61
C PRO A 381 19.88 26.75 -1.22
N THR A 382 20.88 27.63 -1.07
CA THR A 382 20.91 28.98 -1.64
C THR A 382 21.84 29.11 -2.85
N GLU A 383 22.72 28.13 -3.03
CA GLU A 383 23.68 28.02 -4.13
C GLU A 383 23.62 26.61 -4.69
N VAL A 384 24.05 26.43 -5.94
CA VAL A 384 24.06 25.14 -6.62
C VAL A 384 25.43 24.49 -6.45
N GLU A 385 25.57 23.54 -5.53
CA GLU A 385 26.80 22.74 -5.39
C GLU A 385 26.74 21.45 -6.23
N ASP A 386 25.55 20.87 -6.39
CA ASP A 386 25.30 19.67 -7.19
C ASP A 386 23.93 19.69 -7.91
N GLU A 387 23.63 18.62 -8.66
CA GLU A 387 22.36 18.50 -9.39
C GLU A 387 21.13 18.44 -8.47
N ALA A 388 21.26 17.97 -7.22
CA ALA A 388 20.16 17.96 -6.27
C ALA A 388 19.81 19.37 -5.81
N ASP A 389 20.82 20.21 -5.54
CA ASP A 389 20.62 21.62 -5.23
C ASP A 389 19.95 22.37 -6.37
N GLN A 390 20.38 22.12 -7.62
CA GLN A 390 19.74 22.69 -8.81
C GLN A 390 18.25 22.36 -8.86
N LEU A 391 17.88 21.09 -8.67
CA LEU A 391 16.49 20.64 -8.68
C LEU A 391 15.65 21.30 -7.56
N LEU A 392 16.23 21.46 -6.36
CA LEU A 392 15.57 22.13 -5.24
C LEU A 392 15.39 23.63 -5.49
N ILE A 393 16.43 24.33 -5.95
CA ILE A 393 16.37 25.76 -6.25
C ILE A 393 15.36 26.04 -7.37
N ASP A 394 15.38 25.24 -8.44
CA ASP A 394 14.42 25.37 -9.55
C ASP A 394 12.98 25.11 -9.08
N PHE A 395 12.77 24.09 -8.25
CA PHE A 395 11.46 23.80 -7.69
C PHE A 395 10.92 24.97 -6.85
N LEU A 396 11.73 25.52 -5.94
CA LEU A 396 11.33 26.68 -5.13
C LEU A 396 11.00 27.88 -6.03
N GLY A 397 11.84 28.17 -7.03
CA GLY A 397 11.61 29.25 -7.99
C GLY A 397 10.31 29.08 -8.77
N ASN A 398 10.05 27.88 -9.27
CA ASN A 398 8.84 27.54 -10.01
C ASN A 398 7.57 27.66 -9.14
N VAL A 399 7.59 27.15 -7.90
CA VAL A 399 6.44 27.27 -6.99
C VAL A 399 6.21 28.72 -6.56
N THR A 400 7.28 29.48 -6.28
CA THR A 400 7.20 30.91 -5.95
C THR A 400 6.54 31.69 -7.07
N LYS A 401 6.95 31.43 -8.32
CA LYS A 401 6.35 32.04 -9.52
C LYS A 401 4.90 31.61 -9.72
N PHE A 402 4.61 30.32 -9.61
CA PHE A 402 3.26 29.76 -9.77
C PHE A 402 2.28 30.38 -8.77
N LEU A 403 2.67 30.48 -7.52
CA LEU A 403 1.84 31.06 -6.47
C LEU A 403 1.85 32.59 -6.45
N ASN A 404 2.72 33.26 -7.22
CA ASN A 404 3.01 34.69 -7.05
C ASN A 404 3.30 35.02 -5.57
N ALA A 405 4.17 34.23 -4.95
CA ALA A 405 4.50 34.27 -3.53
C ALA A 405 5.90 34.86 -3.28
N ASN A 406 6.21 35.15 -2.03
CA ASN A 406 7.57 35.46 -1.58
C ASN A 406 8.11 34.30 -0.73
N ALA A 407 9.32 33.83 -1.06
CA ALA A 407 10.03 32.82 -0.30
C ALA A 407 11.04 33.44 0.67
N THR A 408 11.05 33.00 1.92
CA THR A 408 12.02 33.42 2.94
C THR A 408 12.63 32.21 3.66
N ALA A 409 13.91 32.30 4.01
CA ALA A 409 14.54 31.31 4.89
C ALA A 409 13.95 31.46 6.32
N TYR A 410 13.69 30.33 6.97
CA TYR A 410 13.13 30.28 8.33
C TYR A 410 14.02 29.43 9.24
N ASN A 411 14.49 30.03 10.34
CA ASN A 411 15.32 29.35 11.33
C ASN A 411 14.45 28.86 12.49
N LEU A 412 13.85 27.69 12.31
CA LEU A 412 12.93 27.08 13.29
C LEU A 412 13.52 27.01 14.71
N THR A 413 14.79 26.63 14.85
CA THR A 413 15.42 26.46 16.16
C THR A 413 15.57 27.80 16.87
N ALA A 414 16.10 28.82 16.18
CA ALA A 414 16.26 30.15 16.78
C ALA A 414 14.91 30.75 17.18
N GLU A 415 13.90 30.61 16.31
CA GLU A 415 12.55 31.12 16.58
C GLU A 415 11.87 30.41 17.76
N PHE A 416 12.12 29.11 17.94
CA PHE A 416 11.62 28.37 19.11
C PHE A 416 12.32 28.85 20.38
N ASP A 417 13.64 28.94 20.36
CA ASP A 417 14.47 29.29 21.51
C ASP A 417 14.18 30.73 21.97
N ASP A 418 13.99 31.67 21.03
CA ASP A 418 13.63 33.06 21.31
C ASP A 418 12.21 33.19 21.88
N ALA A 419 11.25 32.38 21.38
CA ALA A 419 9.87 32.41 21.85
C ALA A 419 9.68 31.70 23.20
N ASN A 420 10.59 30.79 23.57
CA ASN A 420 10.48 29.97 24.77
C ASN A 420 11.78 30.06 25.62
N PRO A 421 12.16 31.25 26.12
CA PRO A 421 13.43 31.44 26.84
C PRO A 421 13.52 30.69 28.17
N ASP A 422 12.37 30.24 28.71
CA ASP A 422 12.27 29.52 29.98
C ASP A 422 12.38 27.99 29.83
N VAL A 423 12.46 27.46 28.60
CA VAL A 423 12.70 26.03 28.33
C VAL A 423 14.09 25.81 27.73
N ALA A 424 14.57 24.57 27.76
CA ALA A 424 15.84 24.23 27.13
C ALA A 424 15.79 24.49 25.60
N PRO A 425 16.94 24.72 24.94
CA PRO A 425 16.97 24.88 23.49
C PRO A 425 16.30 23.71 22.77
N LEU A 426 15.63 23.97 21.63
CA LEU A 426 14.74 23.03 20.92
C LEU A 426 15.32 21.62 20.80
N GLY A 427 16.59 21.53 20.37
CA GLY A 427 17.25 20.25 20.17
C GLY A 427 17.42 19.43 21.46
N THR A 428 17.62 20.11 22.60
CA THR A 428 17.71 19.47 23.93
C THR A 428 16.32 19.20 24.49
N PHE A 429 15.40 20.16 24.38
CA PHE A 429 14.03 20.05 24.86
C PHE A 429 13.30 18.86 24.23
N MET A 430 13.37 18.74 22.90
CA MET A 430 12.68 17.67 22.17
C MET A 430 13.46 16.36 22.07
N ASN A 431 14.66 16.29 22.67
CA ASN A 431 15.60 15.19 22.44
C ASN A 431 15.03 13.81 22.78
N LEU A 432 14.28 13.73 23.88
CA LEU A 432 13.72 12.47 24.38
C LEU A 432 12.26 12.27 23.98
N THR A 433 11.54 13.35 23.67
CA THR A 433 10.08 13.36 23.52
C THR A 433 9.57 12.29 22.55
N TYR A 434 10.11 12.25 21.33
CA TYR A 434 9.68 11.25 20.34
C TYR A 434 9.94 9.82 20.83
N ALA A 435 11.16 9.58 21.30
CA ALA A 435 11.59 8.25 21.72
C ALA A 435 10.77 7.74 22.90
N ILE A 436 10.47 8.57 23.89
CA ILE A 436 9.62 8.20 25.03
C ILE A 436 8.22 7.80 24.58
N LEU A 437 7.59 8.59 23.71
CA LEU A 437 6.24 8.31 23.20
C LEU A 437 6.17 6.95 22.49
N ILE A 438 7.04 6.73 21.50
CA ILE A 438 6.99 5.49 20.70
C ILE A 438 7.42 4.23 21.47
N THR A 439 8.24 4.37 22.51
CA THR A 439 8.75 3.21 23.25
C THR A 439 7.79 2.82 24.37
N LYS A 440 7.47 3.75 25.26
CA LYS A 440 6.65 3.45 26.44
C LYS A 440 5.21 3.10 26.09
N GLN A 441 4.61 3.81 25.12
CA GLN A 441 3.26 3.46 24.69
C GLN A 441 3.22 2.11 23.98
N GLN A 442 4.21 1.78 23.14
CA GLN A 442 4.24 0.48 22.47
C GLN A 442 4.53 -0.68 23.42
N ILE A 443 5.32 -0.47 24.47
CA ILE A 443 5.50 -1.47 25.53
C ILE A 443 4.14 -1.90 26.09
N GLU A 444 3.34 -0.94 26.53
CA GLU A 444 2.04 -1.18 27.15
C GLU A 444 1.02 -1.76 26.15
N LEU A 445 0.98 -1.21 24.93
CA LEU A 445 -0.06 -1.53 23.95
C LEU A 445 0.24 -2.77 23.09
N VAL A 446 1.50 -3.16 22.95
CA VAL A 446 1.93 -4.22 22.04
C VAL A 446 2.77 -5.26 22.75
N ARG A 447 3.87 -4.88 23.41
CA ARG A 447 4.82 -5.85 23.98
C ARG A 447 4.20 -6.67 25.11
N GLU A 448 3.64 -6.02 26.12
CA GLU A 448 3.09 -6.73 27.29
C GLU A 448 1.94 -7.68 26.94
N PRO A 449 0.92 -7.26 26.16
CA PRO A 449 -0.15 -8.18 25.75
C PRO A 449 0.39 -9.33 24.89
N PHE A 450 1.29 -9.05 23.95
CA PHE A 450 1.87 -10.08 23.08
C PHE A 450 2.65 -11.13 23.86
N TYR A 451 3.49 -10.69 24.80
CA TYR A 451 4.26 -11.60 25.64
C TYR A 451 3.36 -12.44 26.55
N ALA A 452 2.33 -11.83 27.15
CA ALA A 452 1.36 -12.54 27.98
C ALA A 452 0.59 -13.60 27.18
N ASP A 453 0.05 -13.23 26.01
CA ASP A 453 -0.72 -14.14 25.14
C ASP A 453 0.15 -15.29 24.61
N TYR A 454 1.39 -14.98 24.21
CA TYR A 454 2.32 -15.98 23.71
C TYR A 454 2.73 -16.95 24.82
N ALA A 455 3.08 -16.44 26.01
CA ALA A 455 3.43 -17.26 27.16
C ALA A 455 2.29 -18.21 27.58
N ALA A 456 1.03 -17.72 27.52
CA ALA A 456 -0.14 -18.53 27.84
C ALA A 456 -0.34 -19.73 26.89
N LYS A 457 0.03 -19.61 25.61
CA LYS A 457 -0.07 -20.71 24.62
C LYS A 457 1.19 -21.56 24.48
N HIS A 458 2.33 -21.06 24.91
CA HIS A 458 3.64 -21.67 24.66
C HIS A 458 4.41 -22.00 25.96
N ASP A 459 3.69 -22.30 27.04
CA ASP A 459 4.25 -22.80 28.30
C ASP A 459 5.32 -21.85 28.87
N GLY A 460 4.91 -20.58 29.02
CA GLY A 460 5.73 -19.53 29.63
C GLY A 460 6.86 -18.97 28.77
N ARG A 461 7.03 -19.44 27.53
CA ARG A 461 8.08 -18.95 26.61
C ARG A 461 7.78 -17.54 26.09
N LEU A 462 8.82 -16.84 25.65
CA LEU A 462 8.71 -15.57 24.95
C LEU A 462 8.84 -15.77 23.43
N PRO A 463 8.15 -14.95 22.61
CA PRO A 463 8.34 -14.94 21.17
C PRO A 463 9.68 -14.31 20.79
N PHE A 464 10.20 -14.65 19.61
CA PHE A 464 11.32 -13.92 19.03
C PHE A 464 10.87 -12.52 18.59
N VAL A 465 11.73 -11.53 18.80
CA VAL A 465 11.55 -10.14 18.40
C VAL A 465 12.87 -9.64 17.80
N ASN A 466 12.80 -8.90 16.71
CA ASN A 466 13.96 -8.33 16.04
C ASN A 466 14.75 -7.39 16.97
N PRO A 467 16.04 -7.16 16.68
CA PRO A 467 16.89 -6.30 17.50
C PRO A 467 16.37 -4.85 17.67
N THR A 468 15.76 -4.24 16.64
CA THR A 468 15.30 -2.84 16.71
C THR A 468 14.19 -2.62 17.75
N PRO A 469 13.05 -3.34 17.74
CA PRO A 469 12.07 -3.21 18.81
C PRO A 469 12.64 -3.53 20.20
N LEU A 470 13.48 -4.56 20.34
CA LEU A 470 14.08 -4.93 21.62
C LEU A 470 14.95 -3.80 22.22
N ALA A 471 15.84 -3.21 21.42
CA ALA A 471 16.69 -2.11 21.86
C ALA A 471 15.87 -0.89 22.32
N ARG A 472 14.77 -0.61 21.60
CA ARG A 472 13.86 0.50 21.90
C ARG A 472 13.06 0.27 23.18
N TRP A 473 12.48 -0.91 23.34
CA TRP A 473 11.72 -1.23 24.55
C TRP A 473 12.62 -1.26 25.78
N GLY A 474 13.79 -1.91 25.69
CA GLY A 474 14.76 -1.95 26.80
C GLY A 474 15.20 -0.55 27.23
N TRP A 475 15.54 0.32 26.27
CA TRP A 475 15.86 1.72 26.59
C TRP A 475 14.69 2.45 27.26
N GLY A 476 13.46 2.26 26.76
CA GLY A 476 12.25 2.91 27.28
C GLY A 476 11.96 2.57 28.74
N GLU A 477 12.20 1.32 29.16
CA GLU A 477 12.03 0.88 30.55
C GLU A 477 12.97 1.58 31.53
N GLU A 478 14.18 1.92 31.08
CA GLU A 478 15.20 2.57 31.90
C GLU A 478 15.00 4.09 32.01
N GLN A 479 14.07 4.67 31.26
CA GLN A 479 13.86 6.12 31.27
C GLN A 479 12.97 6.57 32.43
N ASN A 480 13.40 7.63 33.12
CA ASN A 480 12.59 8.27 34.17
C ASN A 480 11.43 9.10 33.60
N MET A 481 11.63 9.73 32.43
CA MET A 481 10.61 10.57 31.79
C MET A 481 9.35 9.75 31.47
N THR A 482 8.20 10.26 31.89
CA THR A 482 6.89 9.61 31.71
C THR A 482 6.28 9.94 30.35
N VAL A 483 5.31 9.13 29.92
CA VAL A 483 4.51 9.43 28.71
C VAL A 483 3.77 10.76 28.86
N ALA A 484 3.26 11.08 30.07
CA ALA A 484 2.55 12.33 30.34
C ALA A 484 3.46 13.56 30.17
N GLU A 485 4.70 13.50 30.66
CA GLU A 485 5.69 14.56 30.45
C GLU A 485 6.04 14.71 28.97
N ALA A 486 6.23 13.60 28.24
CA ALA A 486 6.52 13.68 26.81
C ALA A 486 5.34 14.23 25.99
N ILE A 487 4.10 13.93 26.40
CA ILE A 487 2.91 14.56 25.81
C ILE A 487 2.91 16.06 26.12
N ALA A 488 3.24 16.48 27.34
CA ALA A 488 3.31 17.90 27.71
C ALA A 488 4.34 18.66 26.86
N ASP A 489 5.54 18.09 26.68
CA ASP A 489 6.59 18.70 25.83
C ASP A 489 6.15 18.79 24.37
N LYS A 490 5.56 17.72 23.84
CA LYS A 490 4.95 17.73 22.50
C LYS A 490 3.89 18.82 22.40
N THR A 491 2.99 18.94 23.37
CA THR A 491 1.90 19.93 23.35
C THR A 491 2.44 21.36 23.41
N LEU A 492 3.51 21.62 24.17
CA LEU A 492 4.18 22.93 24.17
C LEU A 492 4.69 23.27 22.78
N PHE A 493 5.47 22.37 22.16
CA PHE A 493 5.97 22.56 20.81
C PHE A 493 4.84 22.72 19.79
N GLN A 494 3.79 21.90 19.90
CA GLN A 494 2.63 21.92 19.02
C GLN A 494 1.93 23.28 19.03
N ASN A 495 1.66 23.82 20.21
CA ASN A 495 0.97 25.10 20.35
C ASN A 495 1.81 26.22 19.74
N TRP A 496 3.09 26.28 20.08
CA TRP A 496 4.01 27.26 19.50
C TRP A 496 4.08 27.16 17.96
N ALA A 497 4.25 25.94 17.43
CA ALA A 497 4.39 25.72 15.99
C ALA A 497 3.10 26.11 15.24
N ASN A 498 1.92 25.78 15.79
CA ASN A 498 0.63 26.08 15.16
C ASN A 498 0.24 27.56 15.26
N GLU A 499 0.77 28.29 16.24
CA GLU A 499 0.53 29.73 16.39
C GLU A 499 1.52 30.57 15.57
N THR A 500 2.76 30.11 15.44
CA THR A 500 3.88 30.91 14.91
C THR A 500 4.31 30.50 13.51
N VAL A 501 4.48 29.20 13.26
CA VAL A 501 5.11 28.66 12.04
C VAL A 501 4.03 28.25 11.03
N LEU A 502 3.04 27.50 11.49
CA LEU A 502 2.03 26.81 10.69
C LEU A 502 0.63 27.35 11.00
N THR A 503 0.52 28.68 11.00
CA THR A 503 -0.71 29.38 11.42
C THR A 503 -1.83 29.22 10.38
N PRO A 504 -3.07 28.93 10.80
CA PRO A 504 -4.21 28.87 9.89
C PRO A 504 -4.60 30.25 9.33
N SER A 505 -5.25 30.23 8.17
CA SER A 505 -5.77 31.38 7.42
C SER A 505 -7.16 31.06 6.91
N VAL A 506 -8.16 31.91 7.18
CA VAL A 506 -9.51 31.73 6.64
C VAL A 506 -9.54 31.87 5.11
N ALA A 507 -8.63 32.68 4.54
CA ALA A 507 -8.62 32.94 3.11
C ALA A 507 -7.93 31.84 2.29
N THR A 508 -6.91 31.19 2.85
CA THR A 508 -5.98 30.31 2.11
C THR A 508 -5.72 28.98 2.83
N CYS A 509 -6.54 28.66 3.84
CA CYS A 509 -6.34 27.60 4.83
C CYS A 509 -5.09 27.76 5.73
N SER A 510 -3.92 28.02 5.16
CA SER A 510 -2.65 28.26 5.85
C SER A 510 -2.12 29.66 5.52
N LYS A 511 -1.46 30.34 6.47
CA LYS A 511 -0.84 31.66 6.24
C LYS A 511 0.41 31.58 5.35
N SER A 512 1.19 30.52 5.51
CA SER A 512 2.40 30.22 4.74
C SER A 512 2.37 28.76 4.28
N LEU A 513 3.14 28.49 3.22
CA LEU A 513 3.59 27.15 2.86
C LEU A 513 5.00 26.96 3.44
N VAL A 514 5.24 25.90 4.19
CA VAL A 514 6.58 25.59 4.71
C VAL A 514 7.21 24.49 3.86
N MET A 515 8.46 24.65 3.46
CA MET A 515 9.21 23.66 2.67
C MET A 515 10.52 23.27 3.35
N TYR A 516 10.86 21.99 3.29
CA TYR A 516 12.19 21.49 3.66
C TYR A 516 12.65 20.39 2.70
N VAL A 517 13.96 20.15 2.67
CA VAL A 517 14.57 19.13 1.80
C VAL A 517 14.27 17.72 2.33
N GLY A 518 13.67 16.88 1.49
CA GLY A 518 13.33 15.50 1.84
C GLY A 518 14.47 14.52 1.58
N SER A 519 14.99 14.49 0.35
CA SER A 519 16.10 13.65 -0.08
C SER A 519 16.94 14.38 -1.12
N THR A 520 18.25 14.24 -1.02
CA THR A 520 19.25 14.72 -1.98
C THR A 520 19.97 13.57 -2.69
N GLY A 521 19.35 12.37 -2.76
CA GLY A 521 19.98 11.19 -3.36
C GLY A 521 21.07 10.56 -2.48
N SER A 522 20.88 10.57 -1.16
CA SER A 522 21.82 9.95 -0.22
C SER A 522 21.86 8.43 -0.34
N ARG A 523 23.08 7.86 -0.34
CA ARG A 523 23.34 6.42 -0.49
C ARG A 523 23.21 5.68 0.83
N THR A 524 22.38 4.63 0.86
CA THR A 524 22.25 3.72 2.00
C THR A 524 22.21 2.29 1.50
N TYR A 525 23.39 1.70 1.31
CA TYR A 525 23.49 0.33 0.81
C TYR A 525 23.02 -0.72 1.83
N ARG A 526 22.20 -1.67 1.38
CA ARG A 526 21.68 -2.76 2.21
C ARG A 526 22.69 -3.85 2.57
N ASN A 527 23.84 -3.89 1.88
CA ASN A 527 24.94 -4.81 2.18
C ASN A 527 26.00 -4.20 3.11
N ALA A 528 25.79 -2.99 3.62
CA ALA A 528 26.67 -2.37 4.59
C ALA A 528 26.21 -2.68 6.02
N TYR A 529 27.04 -3.37 6.79
CA TYR A 529 26.79 -3.55 8.23
C TYR A 529 26.83 -2.19 8.92
N ARG A 530 25.72 -1.83 9.57
CA ARG A 530 25.63 -0.65 10.42
C ARG A 530 25.97 -1.02 11.86
N GLY A 531 26.10 0.00 12.71
CA GLY A 531 26.21 -0.23 14.15
C GLY A 531 24.95 -0.90 14.71
N GLU A 532 25.00 -1.23 15.99
CA GLU A 532 23.84 -1.78 16.73
C GLU A 532 22.57 -0.92 16.56
N PRO A 533 21.37 -1.53 16.62
CA PRO A 533 20.11 -0.79 16.56
C PRO A 533 20.07 0.34 17.58
N ARG A 534 19.58 1.51 17.16
CA ARG A 534 19.55 2.72 17.99
C ARG A 534 18.14 3.22 18.25
N VAL A 535 18.02 3.94 19.35
CA VAL A 535 16.82 4.72 19.69
C VAL A 535 16.83 6.03 18.90
N PRO A 536 15.70 6.43 18.28
CA PRO A 536 15.62 7.64 17.48
C PRO A 536 15.48 8.89 18.37
N LEU A 537 16.59 9.32 18.97
CA LEU A 537 16.69 10.54 19.77
C LEU A 537 16.81 11.80 18.89
N GLY A 538 16.57 12.96 19.48
CA GLY A 538 16.78 14.26 18.87
C GLY A 538 15.58 14.82 18.10
N PHE A 539 15.80 15.98 17.49
CA PHE A 539 14.81 16.71 16.70
C PHE A 539 15.32 16.93 15.27
N SER A 540 14.41 16.89 14.29
CA SER A 540 14.72 17.14 12.87
C SER A 540 13.53 17.78 12.17
N ASN A 541 13.70 18.31 10.96
CA ASN A 541 12.62 18.92 10.20
C ASN A 541 11.43 17.96 10.00
N GLY A 542 11.71 16.67 9.77
CA GLY A 542 10.67 15.63 9.69
C GLY A 542 9.91 15.38 11.00
N ARG A 543 10.36 15.92 12.14
CA ARG A 543 9.64 15.87 13.43
C ARG A 543 8.68 17.03 13.63
N ILE A 544 8.74 18.08 12.82
CA ILE A 544 7.82 19.23 12.93
C ILE A 544 6.38 18.73 12.87
N SER A 545 6.00 18.07 11.77
CA SER A 545 4.64 17.57 11.57
C SER A 545 4.22 16.54 12.61
N VAL A 546 5.14 15.65 12.99
CA VAL A 546 4.93 14.62 14.03
C VAL A 546 4.49 15.26 15.34
N MET A 547 5.17 16.34 15.75
CA MET A 547 4.92 16.99 17.03
C MET A 547 3.76 17.99 16.97
N SER A 548 3.62 18.73 15.85
CA SER A 548 2.59 19.76 15.70
C SER A 548 1.25 19.26 15.12
N GLU A 549 1.20 18.00 14.68
CA GLU A 549 0.03 17.33 14.10
C GLU A 549 -0.46 17.90 12.77
N VAL A 550 0.39 18.64 12.07
CA VAL A 550 0.07 19.23 10.74
C VAL A 550 0.34 18.24 9.59
N PRO A 551 -0.19 18.48 8.37
CA PRO A 551 0.18 17.68 7.21
C PRO A 551 1.62 17.93 6.76
N ASP A 552 2.26 16.89 6.19
CA ASP A 552 3.61 16.93 5.62
C ASP A 552 3.73 15.97 4.44
N TYR A 553 3.87 16.56 3.24
CA TYR A 553 3.67 15.90 1.96
C TYR A 553 4.98 15.90 1.16
N VAL A 554 5.43 14.72 0.76
CA VAL A 554 6.60 14.50 -0.09
C VAL A 554 6.21 14.63 -1.56
N VAL A 555 7.02 15.35 -2.33
CA VAL A 555 6.91 15.43 -3.79
C VAL A 555 8.26 15.08 -4.46
N PRO A 556 8.24 14.26 -5.53
CA PRO A 556 9.45 13.97 -6.30
C PRO A 556 9.79 15.11 -7.26
N LEU A 557 11.07 15.49 -7.32
CA LEU A 557 11.57 16.60 -8.13
C LEU A 557 12.39 16.13 -9.34
N GLY A 558 13.04 14.97 -9.21
CA GLY A 558 13.94 14.43 -10.22
C GLY A 558 14.89 13.42 -9.58
N GLU A 559 16.07 13.28 -10.17
CA GLU A 559 17.11 12.37 -9.71
C GLU A 559 18.49 13.00 -9.87
N THR A 560 19.42 12.60 -9.01
CA THR A 560 20.81 13.07 -8.99
C THR A 560 21.76 11.88 -9.19
N PRO A 561 22.87 12.04 -9.94
CA PRO A 561 23.81 10.94 -10.20
C PRO A 561 24.64 10.58 -8.96
N TYR A 562 25.07 9.32 -8.89
CA TYR A 562 26.10 8.86 -7.97
C TYR A 562 26.90 7.71 -8.57
N ASP A 563 28.16 7.57 -8.17
CA ASP A 563 28.98 6.41 -8.52
C ASP A 563 28.58 5.20 -7.66
N SER A 564 27.96 4.18 -8.29
CA SER A 564 27.55 2.97 -7.60
C SER A 564 28.75 2.05 -7.33
N LEU A 565 28.91 1.66 -6.07
CA LEU A 565 29.89 0.67 -5.64
C LEU A 565 29.47 -0.77 -5.99
N ILE A 566 28.22 -0.97 -6.39
CA ILE A 566 27.70 -2.29 -6.74
C ILE A 566 27.83 -2.55 -8.23
N THR A 567 27.48 -1.55 -9.06
CA THR A 567 27.47 -1.72 -10.52
C THR A 567 28.77 -1.25 -11.16
N GLY A 568 29.53 -0.38 -10.48
CA GLY A 568 30.72 0.26 -11.05
C GLY A 568 30.38 1.32 -12.10
N HIS A 569 29.12 1.76 -12.16
CA HIS A 569 28.62 2.78 -13.10
C HIS A 569 27.92 3.92 -12.35
N VAL A 570 27.69 5.03 -13.06
CA VAL A 570 26.83 6.09 -12.59
C VAL A 570 25.38 5.59 -12.58
N GLU A 571 24.73 5.70 -11.44
CA GLU A 571 23.32 5.42 -11.22
C GLU A 571 22.65 6.67 -10.64
N TYR A 572 21.32 6.67 -10.53
CA TYR A 572 20.56 7.85 -10.13
C TYR A 572 19.66 7.59 -8.93
N LEU A 573 19.60 8.54 -8.00
CA LEU A 573 18.73 8.48 -6.82
C LEU A 573 17.77 9.68 -6.76
N PRO A 574 16.55 9.47 -6.23
CA PRO A 574 15.54 10.53 -6.19
C PRO A 574 15.93 11.73 -5.33
N VAL A 575 15.60 12.91 -5.85
CA VAL A 575 15.58 14.17 -5.12
C VAL A 575 14.12 14.54 -4.84
N THR A 576 13.82 14.86 -3.58
CA THR A 576 12.45 15.11 -3.12
C THR A 576 12.38 16.27 -2.15
N ALA A 577 11.25 16.97 -2.13
CA ALA A 577 10.97 18.02 -1.16
C ALA A 577 9.72 17.68 -0.34
N ASN A 578 9.63 18.30 0.85
CA ASN A 578 8.49 18.19 1.74
C ASN A 578 7.76 19.53 1.84
N LEU A 579 6.44 19.49 1.81
CA LEU A 579 5.55 20.64 1.91
C LEU A 579 4.65 20.48 3.14
N LEU A 580 4.62 21.48 4.02
CA LEU A 580 3.75 21.55 5.18
C LEU A 580 2.83 22.77 5.11
N ALA A 581 1.65 22.63 5.70
CA ALA A 581 0.67 23.68 5.86
C ALA A 581 0.07 23.60 7.27
N ALA A 582 -0.75 24.57 7.67
CA ALA A 582 -1.48 24.51 8.93
C ALA A 582 -2.32 23.22 9.09
N LYS A 583 -2.55 22.79 10.32
CA LYS A 583 -3.38 21.61 10.63
C LYS A 583 -4.77 21.76 9.99
N GLY A 584 -5.24 20.70 9.34
CA GLY A 584 -6.50 20.66 8.59
C GLY A 584 -6.40 21.13 7.13
N CYS A 585 -5.23 21.60 6.68
CA CYS A 585 -5.02 22.06 5.30
C CYS A 585 -4.53 20.98 4.33
N ASP A 586 -4.74 19.71 4.68
CA ASP A 586 -4.44 18.54 3.86
C ASP A 586 -4.99 18.64 2.43
N GLY A 587 -6.26 19.05 2.31
CA GLY A 587 -6.92 19.20 1.02
C GLY A 587 -6.35 20.35 0.19
N MET A 588 -5.87 21.43 0.82
CA MET A 588 -5.16 22.51 0.14
C MET A 588 -3.84 22.01 -0.45
N LEU A 589 -3.07 21.21 0.29
CA LEU A 589 -1.82 20.64 -0.20
C LEU A 589 -2.04 19.66 -1.36
N PHE A 590 -3.08 18.80 -1.28
CA PHE A 590 -3.43 17.93 -2.40
C PHE A 590 -3.77 18.73 -3.66
N SER A 591 -4.63 19.75 -3.56
CA SER A 591 -4.98 20.61 -4.70
C SER A 591 -3.74 21.29 -5.29
N LEU A 592 -2.91 21.90 -4.43
CA LEU A 592 -1.69 22.57 -4.86
C LEU A 592 -0.79 21.61 -5.65
N ILE A 593 -0.56 20.40 -5.13
CA ILE A 593 0.33 19.42 -5.77
C ILE A 593 -0.24 18.91 -7.10
N SER A 594 -1.56 18.67 -7.16
CA SER A 594 -2.24 18.34 -8.42
C SER A 594 -2.10 19.46 -9.46
N GLU A 595 -2.27 20.72 -9.06
CA GLU A 595 -2.14 21.86 -9.97
C GLU A 595 -0.69 22.12 -10.39
N LEU A 596 0.29 21.91 -9.50
CA LEU A 596 1.71 21.96 -9.86
C LEU A 596 2.07 20.86 -10.87
N TYR A 597 1.43 19.69 -10.77
CA TYR A 597 1.55 18.62 -11.76
C TYR A 597 0.92 19.00 -13.10
N ASP A 598 -0.30 19.55 -13.09
CA ASP A 598 -0.99 20.01 -14.32
C ASP A 598 -0.24 21.15 -15.02
N ALA A 599 0.46 21.99 -14.24
CA ALA A 599 1.35 23.04 -14.74
C ALA A 599 2.71 22.52 -15.26
N GLY A 600 3.00 21.22 -15.12
CA GLY A 600 4.26 20.59 -15.54
C GLY A 600 5.47 20.89 -14.63
N ILE A 601 5.24 21.47 -13.44
CA ILE A 601 6.28 21.73 -12.43
C ILE A 601 6.65 20.42 -11.72
N LEU A 602 5.66 19.60 -11.42
CA LEU A 602 5.82 18.24 -10.91
C LEU A 602 5.52 17.23 -12.02
N LYS A 603 6.03 15.99 -11.86
CA LYS A 603 5.88 14.92 -12.86
C LYS A 603 5.47 13.62 -12.19
N GLU A 604 4.77 12.78 -12.95
CA GLU A 604 4.45 11.43 -12.51
C GLU A 604 5.74 10.64 -12.30
N SER A 605 5.84 9.99 -11.14
CA SER A 605 6.96 9.11 -10.86
C SER A 605 6.88 7.88 -11.75
N LYS A 606 7.96 7.52 -12.42
CA LYS A 606 8.02 6.30 -13.23
C LYS A 606 8.37 5.09 -12.36
N VAL A 607 8.05 3.89 -12.84
CA VAL A 607 8.57 2.66 -12.24
C VAL A 607 10.10 2.61 -12.33
N GLY A 608 10.76 1.98 -11.36
CA GLY A 608 12.22 1.88 -11.33
C GLY A 608 12.78 1.15 -12.55
N GLN A 609 13.89 1.67 -13.07
CA GLN A 609 14.61 1.15 -14.23
C GLN A 609 16.11 1.31 -13.99
N SER A 610 16.93 0.50 -14.66
CA SER A 610 18.39 0.63 -14.57
C SER A 610 18.86 1.89 -15.29
N GLY A 611 19.68 2.72 -14.61
CA GLY A 611 20.29 3.91 -15.20
C GLY A 611 21.32 3.60 -16.28
N VAL A 612 21.91 2.38 -16.26
CA VAL A 612 22.93 1.94 -17.22
C VAL A 612 22.36 1.54 -18.57
N THR A 613 21.22 0.85 -18.59
CA THR A 613 20.65 0.28 -19.84
C THR A 613 19.31 0.86 -20.23
N GLY A 614 18.68 1.68 -19.38
CA GLY A 614 17.30 2.16 -19.56
C GLY A 614 16.24 1.05 -19.55
N GLY A 615 16.62 -0.17 -19.13
CA GLY A 615 15.75 -1.36 -19.08
C GLY A 615 15.33 -1.71 -17.65
N GLU A 616 14.79 -2.92 -17.46
CA GLU A 616 14.35 -3.40 -16.15
C GLU A 616 15.49 -3.38 -15.10
N ILE A 617 15.11 -3.35 -13.81
CA ILE A 617 16.02 -3.38 -12.66
C ILE A 617 17.04 -4.53 -12.84
N LEU A 618 18.29 -4.30 -12.46
CA LEU A 618 19.46 -5.12 -12.81
C LEU A 618 19.33 -6.64 -12.58
N TYR A 619 18.53 -7.11 -11.62
CA TYR A 619 18.30 -8.55 -11.38
C TYR A 619 17.29 -9.21 -12.34
N ARG A 620 16.53 -8.44 -13.13
CA ARG A 620 15.65 -8.95 -14.19
C ARG A 620 16.35 -9.17 -15.53
N ARG A 621 17.67 -8.94 -15.63
CA ARG A 621 18.43 -9.15 -16.87
C ARG A 621 18.25 -10.57 -17.40
N GLY A 622 17.70 -10.68 -18.61
CA GLY A 622 17.55 -11.95 -19.31
C GLY A 622 16.34 -12.79 -18.86
N MET A 623 15.47 -12.26 -17.99
CA MET A 623 14.10 -12.73 -17.96
C MET A 623 13.44 -12.20 -19.23
N PRO A 624 13.03 -13.06 -20.18
CA PRO A 624 12.13 -12.61 -21.24
C PRO A 624 10.99 -11.80 -20.63
N VAL A 625 10.86 -10.56 -21.09
CA VAL A 625 9.65 -9.76 -20.91
C VAL A 625 8.62 -10.48 -21.76
N TYR A 626 7.89 -11.39 -21.11
CA TYR A 626 6.76 -12.11 -21.67
C TYR A 626 5.57 -11.16 -21.75
#